data_AF-A0A0S7Y9L4-F1
#
_entry.id   AF-A0A0S7Y9L4-F1
#
_cell.length_a   1.000
_cell.length_b   1.000
_cell.length_c   1.000
_cell.angle_alpha   90.00
_cell.angle_beta   90.00
_cell.angle_gamma   90.00
#
_symmetry.space_group_name_H-M   'P 1'
#
loop_
_entity.id
_entity.type
_entity.pdbx_description
1 polymer ?
#
loop_
_entity_poly.entity_id
_entity_poly.type
_entity_poly.pdbx_seq_one_letter_code
_entity_poly.pdbx_strand_id
1 'polypeptide(L)'
;MKKFLWMVIWLTLWLIFLLNPVSATDDFETSYQVRYQANPSGMAHVSQDISLTNKLSNIYATQYTLTFQSTEIENIQASDELGPLEMEINRTESTTSIVLKFNQQVVGKDKALNFNLAYDAPDLVGKTGQVWEITVPKLANSAQIDHYQLQLAIPYSFGAAAYISPPPITTREEENFRVYHFTKNQIARAGVSAAFGQFQVFDFIFNYHLQNENLTPVSTEIALPPDTAFQIVYYQSLEPKPDDVRVDEDGNWLASYSLSGNQKLNVEATGKVKIFSQPQKNFFLPSQETLEKNLQEQKYWSIKHPLVQDTASQLKSSKDIYQFVVSHLGYDFDRVKEGAERRGALGALGEPEKSICMEFTDLFITLARASGIPAREANGYAYTTNPKLQPLSLIADVLHSWPEYWDEEKKVWVPVDPTWEKTTGGVDYFDKTDLNHFVFAIHGLHSELPAPVGSYRAEENGKNIQVDFGKFENVSDTKIEVEFALPKTIFTGIKTRGEIIIHNLGPAAIYHLPTQISGENLGVSALSNEEIILIPPFGKQSIPVEIVSENWLKIGQANIKLSLDGQVFQQKLIIRSLIWQGILPAVGLIILLATVTFFLCKCLLRRIPSALTLRKRRVTNERE
;
A
#
# COMPACT_ATOMS: atom_id res chain seq x y z
N MET A 1 -36.64 58.15 44.61
CA MET A 1 -36.84 57.64 43.22
C MET A 1 -35.72 56.69 42.75
N LYS A 2 -34.41 57.02 42.88
CA LYS A 2 -33.31 56.13 42.43
C LYS A 2 -33.27 54.73 43.09
N LYS A 3 -33.58 54.60 44.39
CA LYS A 3 -33.61 53.29 45.09
C LYS A 3 -34.78 52.39 44.66
N PHE A 4 -35.92 52.98 44.29
CA PHE A 4 -37.07 52.24 43.78
C PHE A 4 -36.82 51.70 42.37
N LEU A 5 -36.16 52.50 41.52
CA LEU A 5 -35.77 52.09 40.18
C LEU A 5 -34.76 50.93 40.21
N TRP A 6 -33.80 50.95 41.13
CA TRP A 6 -32.84 49.84 41.30
C TRP A 6 -33.49 48.55 41.81
N MET A 7 -34.49 48.67 42.70
CA MET A 7 -35.24 47.52 43.20
C MET A 7 -36.09 46.87 42.10
N VAL A 8 -36.72 47.68 41.23
CA VAL A 8 -37.48 47.17 40.08
C VAL A 8 -36.55 46.52 39.05
N ILE A 9 -35.38 47.12 38.77
CA ILE A 9 -34.38 46.55 37.86
C ILE A 9 -33.85 45.21 38.38
N TRP A 10 -33.55 45.11 39.69
CA TRP A 10 -33.14 43.84 40.31
C TRP A 10 -34.24 42.79 40.33
N LEU A 11 -35.51 43.18 40.56
CA LEU A 11 -36.64 42.25 40.48
C LEU A 11 -36.83 41.73 39.04
N THR A 12 -36.71 42.60 38.03
CA THR A 12 -36.82 42.20 36.62
C THR A 12 -35.64 41.34 36.16
N LEU A 13 -34.42 41.62 36.62
CA LEU A 13 -33.26 40.76 36.34
C LEU A 13 -33.38 39.39 37.02
N TRP A 14 -33.92 39.33 38.24
CA TRP A 14 -34.15 38.06 38.94
C TRP A 14 -35.26 37.21 38.30
N LEU A 15 -36.29 37.85 37.73
CA LEU A 15 -37.34 37.18 36.94
C LEU A 15 -36.83 36.63 35.60
N ILE A 16 -35.83 37.27 34.97
CA ILE A 16 -35.21 36.77 33.73
C ILE A 16 -34.32 35.54 34.01
N PHE A 17 -33.74 35.43 35.21
CA PHE A 17 -33.00 34.24 35.65
C PHE A 17 -33.87 33.05 36.11
N LEU A 18 -35.19 33.22 36.21
CA LEU A 18 -36.16 32.15 36.52
C LEU A 18 -36.80 31.51 35.27
N LEU A 19 -36.50 32.02 34.08
CA LEU A 19 -36.90 31.40 32.82
C LEU A 19 -35.91 30.27 32.51
N ASN A 20 -36.16 29.09 33.06
CA ASN A 20 -35.58 27.87 32.49
C ASN A 20 -36.02 27.79 31.03
N PRO A 21 -35.12 27.45 30.08
CA PRO A 21 -35.55 27.13 28.73
C PRO A 21 -36.49 25.92 28.81
N VAL A 22 -37.79 26.16 28.63
CA VAL A 22 -38.78 25.09 28.44
C VAL A 22 -38.56 24.58 27.02
N SER A 23 -37.77 23.52 26.88
CA SER A 23 -37.81 22.71 25.67
C SER A 23 -39.22 22.15 25.55
N ALA A 24 -39.88 22.36 24.42
CA ALA A 24 -41.13 21.68 24.12
C ALA A 24 -40.86 20.18 24.23
N THR A 25 -41.59 19.50 25.11
CA THR A 25 -41.55 18.04 25.19
C THR A 25 -42.19 17.48 23.94
N ASP A 26 -41.47 16.64 23.19
CA ASP A 26 -42.07 15.90 22.08
C ASP A 26 -43.33 15.16 22.58
N ASP A 27 -44.37 15.16 21.75
CA ASP A 27 -45.68 14.60 22.07
C ASP A 27 -45.65 13.05 22.18
N PHE A 28 -44.65 12.43 21.56
CA PHE A 28 -44.47 10.98 21.49
C PHE A 28 -43.04 10.57 21.84
N GLU A 29 -42.89 9.37 22.37
CA GLU A 29 -41.63 8.62 22.41
C GLU A 29 -41.58 7.70 21.19
N THR A 30 -40.48 7.71 20.43
CA THR A 30 -40.34 6.89 19.23
C THR A 30 -39.24 5.84 19.39
N SER A 31 -39.58 4.58 19.16
CA SER A 31 -38.65 3.46 19.20
C SER A 31 -38.62 2.69 17.88
N TYR A 32 -37.43 2.32 17.43
CA TYR A 32 -37.18 1.55 16.21
C TYR A 32 -36.36 0.28 16.48
N GLN A 33 -36.81 -0.82 15.91
CA GLN A 33 -35.98 -1.99 15.63
C GLN A 33 -35.90 -2.18 14.12
N VAL A 34 -34.72 -2.00 13.55
CA VAL A 34 -34.50 -2.07 12.11
C VAL A 34 -33.61 -3.24 11.76
N ARG A 35 -34.00 -4.04 10.77
CA ARG A 35 -33.19 -5.11 10.22
C ARG A 35 -32.98 -4.88 8.73
N TYR A 36 -31.70 -4.75 8.35
CA TYR A 36 -31.24 -4.80 6.97
C TYR A 36 -30.75 -6.21 6.68
N GLN A 37 -31.42 -6.93 5.80
CA GLN A 37 -31.07 -8.30 5.46
C GLN A 37 -30.66 -8.39 3.99
N ALA A 38 -29.37 -8.63 3.75
CA ALA A 38 -28.87 -8.88 2.41
C ALA A 38 -29.27 -10.29 1.96
N ASN A 39 -29.70 -10.44 0.71
CA ASN A 39 -29.94 -11.74 0.12
C ASN A 39 -28.78 -12.17 -0.80
N PRO A 40 -28.63 -13.48 -1.09
CA PRO A 40 -27.57 -13.96 -1.97
C PRO A 40 -27.58 -13.40 -3.40
N SER A 41 -28.72 -12.85 -3.85
CA SER A 41 -28.87 -12.19 -5.16
C SER A 41 -28.39 -10.73 -5.19
N GLY A 42 -28.05 -10.13 -4.06
CA GLY A 42 -27.56 -8.75 -4.00
C GLY A 42 -28.64 -7.68 -3.80
N MET A 43 -29.77 -8.02 -3.19
CA MET A 43 -30.81 -7.06 -2.79
C MET A 43 -30.93 -7.04 -1.27
N ALA A 44 -31.12 -5.87 -0.68
CA ALA A 44 -31.45 -5.75 0.75
C ALA A 44 -32.96 -5.74 0.95
N HIS A 45 -33.44 -6.62 1.83
CA HIS A 45 -34.76 -6.51 2.41
C HIS A 45 -34.65 -5.76 3.75
N VAL A 46 -35.39 -4.68 3.91
CA VAL A 46 -35.38 -3.86 5.11
C VAL A 46 -36.72 -3.99 5.82
N SER A 47 -36.69 -4.33 7.11
CA SER A 47 -37.87 -4.36 7.98
C SER A 47 -37.68 -3.43 9.17
N GLN A 48 -38.68 -2.62 9.47
CA GLN A 48 -38.69 -1.65 10.56
C GLN A 48 -39.91 -1.91 11.45
N ASP A 49 -39.67 -2.33 12.69
CA ASP A 49 -40.69 -2.37 13.73
C ASP A 49 -40.62 -1.07 14.54
N ILE A 50 -41.71 -0.32 14.50
CA ILE A 50 -41.78 1.05 15.04
C ILE A 50 -42.85 1.09 16.13
N SER A 51 -42.52 1.76 17.22
CA SER A 51 -43.43 2.00 18.35
C SER A 51 -43.49 3.49 18.68
N LEU A 52 -44.70 4.05 18.70
CA LEU A 52 -44.97 5.42 19.12
C LEU A 52 -45.71 5.40 20.46
N THR A 53 -45.03 5.80 21.53
CA THR A 53 -45.62 5.85 22.89
C THR A 53 -46.07 7.27 23.21
N ASN A 54 -47.35 7.43 23.56
CA ASN A 54 -47.91 8.73 23.92
C ASN A 54 -47.28 9.28 25.21
N LYS A 55 -46.71 10.50 25.16
CA LYS A 55 -46.26 11.22 26.37
C LYS A 55 -47.41 11.99 27.04
N LEU A 56 -48.50 12.25 26.30
CA LEU A 56 -49.71 12.95 26.76
C LEU A 56 -50.94 12.03 26.74
N SER A 57 -51.93 12.30 27.60
CA SER A 57 -53.11 11.44 27.76
C SER A 57 -54.24 11.70 26.76
N ASN A 58 -54.20 12.82 26.04
CA ASN A 58 -55.31 13.37 25.24
C ASN A 58 -54.97 13.49 23.75
N ILE A 59 -53.91 12.85 23.30
CA ILE A 59 -53.48 12.85 21.89
C ILE A 59 -53.37 11.40 21.39
N TYR A 60 -53.37 11.26 20.07
CA TYR A 60 -53.04 10.03 19.36
C TYR A 60 -52.52 10.39 17.97
N ALA A 61 -51.65 9.55 17.41
CA ALA A 61 -51.14 9.74 16.05
C ALA A 61 -52.17 9.22 15.03
N THR A 62 -52.44 10.01 13.98
CA THR A 62 -53.33 9.61 12.86
C THR A 62 -52.54 9.11 11.66
N GLN A 63 -51.33 9.63 11.47
CA GLN A 63 -50.45 9.29 10.36
C GLN A 63 -48.98 9.44 10.76
N TYR A 64 -48.10 8.81 10.00
CA TYR A 64 -46.65 8.90 10.18
C TYR A 64 -45.95 9.06 8.84
N THR A 65 -44.93 9.91 8.76
CA THR A 65 -44.21 10.19 7.51
C THR A 65 -42.75 9.78 7.65
N LEU A 66 -42.31 8.92 6.74
CA LEU A 66 -40.91 8.49 6.60
C LEU A 66 -40.32 9.08 5.33
N THR A 67 -39.12 9.62 5.40
CA THR A 67 -38.41 10.19 4.25
C THR A 67 -37.07 9.49 4.06
N PHE A 68 -36.88 8.94 2.88
CA PHE A 68 -35.66 8.23 2.47
C PHE A 68 -34.89 9.07 1.47
N GLN A 69 -33.57 9.11 1.59
CA GLN A 69 -32.65 9.73 0.63
C GLN A 69 -32.27 8.77 -0.51
N SER A 70 -33.26 8.02 -1.01
CA SER A 70 -33.11 7.12 -2.16
C SER A 70 -34.43 7.07 -2.92
N THR A 71 -34.33 6.89 -4.24
CA THR A 71 -35.46 6.78 -5.17
C THR A 71 -35.82 5.34 -5.51
N GLU A 72 -35.00 4.36 -5.10
CA GLU A 72 -35.08 2.97 -5.59
C GLU A 72 -35.73 1.98 -4.62
N ILE A 73 -36.62 2.46 -3.73
CA ILE A 73 -37.33 1.58 -2.80
C ILE A 73 -38.51 0.88 -3.50
N GLU A 74 -38.54 -0.45 -3.40
CA GLU A 74 -39.51 -1.36 -4.04
C GLU A 74 -40.26 -2.22 -3.00
N ASN A 75 -41.35 -2.88 -3.44
CA ASN A 75 -42.13 -3.86 -2.65
C ASN A 75 -42.53 -3.39 -1.24
N ILE A 76 -42.88 -2.11 -1.11
CA ILE A 76 -43.25 -1.48 0.16
C ILE A 76 -44.52 -2.11 0.74
N GLN A 77 -44.43 -2.55 1.99
CA GLN A 77 -45.53 -3.13 2.77
C GLN A 77 -45.54 -2.50 4.15
N ALA A 78 -46.72 -2.13 4.65
CA ALA A 78 -46.87 -1.61 6.01
C ALA A 78 -48.14 -2.15 6.65
N SER A 79 -48.08 -2.42 7.96
CA SER A 79 -49.21 -2.95 8.72
C SER A 79 -49.14 -2.51 10.18
N ASP A 80 -50.30 -2.33 10.81
CA ASP A 80 -50.45 -2.26 12.26
C ASP A 80 -51.16 -3.52 12.81
N GLU A 81 -51.52 -3.52 14.09
CA GLU A 81 -52.20 -4.66 14.74
C GLU A 81 -53.56 -5.02 14.11
N LEU A 82 -54.19 -4.12 13.35
CA LEU A 82 -55.48 -4.33 12.69
C LEU A 82 -55.35 -4.77 11.23
N GLY A 83 -54.16 -4.68 10.63
CA GLY A 83 -53.89 -5.14 9.27
C GLY A 83 -53.06 -4.16 8.44
N PRO A 84 -53.10 -4.29 7.09
CA PRO A 84 -52.36 -3.42 6.19
C PRO A 84 -52.75 -1.93 6.33
N LEU A 85 -51.78 -1.03 6.26
CA LEU A 85 -52.00 0.41 6.32
C LEU A 85 -52.27 1.01 4.92
N GLU A 86 -53.07 2.07 4.86
CA GLU A 86 -53.15 2.91 3.67
C GLU A 86 -51.88 3.77 3.55
N MET A 87 -51.29 3.82 2.36
CA MET A 87 -50.01 4.48 2.11
C MET A 87 -50.10 5.50 0.98
N GLU A 88 -49.52 6.68 1.17
CA GLU A 88 -49.29 7.65 0.10
C GLU A 88 -47.77 7.80 -0.13
N ILE A 89 -47.32 7.53 -1.35
CA ILE A 89 -45.90 7.56 -1.72
C ILE A 89 -45.65 8.76 -2.63
N ASN A 90 -44.79 9.66 -2.19
CA ASN A 90 -44.35 10.83 -2.96
C ASN A 90 -42.86 10.69 -3.29
N ARG A 91 -42.53 10.55 -4.57
CA ARG A 91 -41.14 10.46 -5.05
C ARG A 91 -40.71 11.79 -5.68
N THR A 92 -39.54 12.26 -5.32
CA THR A 92 -38.82 13.37 -5.97
C THR A 92 -37.58 12.84 -6.68
N GLU A 93 -36.78 13.71 -7.31
CA GLU A 93 -35.51 13.31 -7.95
C GLU A 93 -34.48 12.71 -6.97
N SER A 94 -34.60 12.98 -5.65
CA SER A 94 -33.60 12.57 -4.67
C SER A 94 -34.17 11.95 -3.39
N THR A 95 -35.49 11.98 -3.19
CA THR A 95 -36.11 11.46 -1.97
C THR A 95 -37.41 10.71 -2.25
N THR A 96 -37.67 9.70 -1.43
CA THR A 96 -38.96 9.01 -1.36
C THR A 96 -39.60 9.30 0.00
N SER A 97 -40.79 9.87 0.01
CA SER A 97 -41.59 10.10 1.22
C SER A 97 -42.77 9.14 1.24
N ILE A 98 -42.94 8.42 2.36
CA ILE A 98 -44.03 7.47 2.57
C ILE A 98 -44.86 7.98 3.75
N VAL A 99 -46.13 8.29 3.49
CA VAL A 99 -47.12 8.64 4.52
C VAL A 99 -47.95 7.40 4.82
N LEU A 100 -47.92 6.96 6.08
CA LEU A 100 -48.68 5.82 6.59
C LEU A 100 -49.89 6.34 7.38
N LYS A 101 -51.11 5.92 7.02
CA LYS A 101 -52.32 6.24 7.79
C LYS A 101 -52.66 5.07 8.71
N PHE A 102 -52.82 5.33 10.00
CA PHE A 102 -53.05 4.28 10.99
C PHE A 102 -54.51 3.82 11.02
N ASN A 103 -54.74 2.51 11.17
CA ASN A 103 -56.08 1.94 11.31
C ASN A 103 -56.62 2.08 12.74
N GLN A 104 -55.71 2.18 13.71
CA GLN A 104 -56.02 2.22 15.13
C GLN A 104 -55.81 3.62 15.75
N GLN A 105 -56.66 3.96 16.72
CA GLN A 105 -56.53 5.17 17.53
C GLN A 105 -56.10 4.78 18.95
N VAL A 106 -54.82 4.94 19.25
CA VAL A 106 -54.26 4.59 20.57
C VAL A 106 -54.15 5.87 21.40
N VAL A 107 -55.04 6.03 22.39
CA VAL A 107 -55.11 7.20 23.29
C VAL A 107 -54.70 6.81 24.70
N GLY A 108 -54.02 7.72 25.39
CA GLY A 108 -53.67 7.59 26.80
C GLY A 108 -52.15 7.60 27.00
N LYS A 109 -51.72 8.20 28.11
CA LYS A 109 -50.31 8.32 28.46
C LYS A 109 -49.69 6.92 28.62
N ASP A 110 -48.48 6.75 28.11
CA ASP A 110 -47.71 5.49 28.12
C ASP A 110 -48.36 4.35 27.30
N LYS A 111 -49.37 4.65 26.49
CA LYS A 111 -49.91 3.71 25.49
C LYS A 111 -49.11 3.81 24.20
N ALA A 112 -48.79 2.64 23.63
CA ALA A 112 -47.94 2.50 22.46
C ALA A 112 -48.74 2.06 21.24
N LEU A 113 -48.52 2.75 20.13
CA LEU A 113 -48.97 2.38 18.79
C LEU A 113 -47.83 1.64 18.07
N ASN A 114 -48.01 0.35 17.80
CA ASN A 114 -47.02 -0.47 17.10
C ASN A 114 -47.40 -0.67 15.64
N PHE A 115 -46.43 -0.55 14.74
CA PHE A 115 -46.60 -0.81 13.31
C PHE A 115 -45.27 -1.24 12.68
N ASN A 116 -45.36 -1.90 11.53
CA ASN A 116 -44.21 -2.34 10.76
C ASN A 116 -44.20 -1.68 9.37
N LEU A 117 -43.00 -1.44 8.87
CA LEU A 117 -42.73 -1.11 7.47
C LEU A 117 -41.65 -2.06 6.94
N ALA A 118 -41.93 -2.72 5.82
CA ALA A 118 -40.96 -3.54 5.09
C ALA A 118 -40.84 -3.08 3.63
N TYR A 119 -39.65 -3.16 3.06
CA TYR A 119 -39.39 -2.81 1.66
C TYR A 119 -38.10 -3.44 1.15
N ASP A 120 -37.93 -3.49 -0.16
CA ASP A 120 -36.70 -3.89 -0.82
C ASP A 120 -35.92 -2.66 -1.30
N ALA A 121 -34.60 -2.69 -1.12
CA ALA A 121 -33.68 -1.62 -1.49
C ALA A 121 -32.48 -2.21 -2.26
N PRO A 122 -32.46 -2.13 -3.60
CA PRO A 122 -31.42 -2.73 -4.44
C PRO A 122 -30.09 -1.96 -4.38
N ASP A 123 -30.12 -0.68 -4.02
CA ASP A 123 -28.97 0.23 -3.97
C ASP A 123 -28.05 0.01 -2.75
N LEU A 124 -28.53 -0.71 -1.73
CA LEU A 124 -27.78 -0.90 -0.47
C LEU A 124 -26.75 -2.03 -0.51
N VAL A 125 -26.85 -2.94 -1.49
CA VAL A 125 -25.96 -4.11 -1.62
C VAL A 125 -25.40 -4.15 -3.03
N GLY A 126 -24.11 -3.82 -3.17
CA GLY A 126 -23.39 -3.88 -4.43
C GLY A 126 -22.49 -5.12 -4.49
N LYS A 127 -22.34 -5.71 -5.67
CA LYS A 127 -21.27 -6.68 -5.95
C LYS A 127 -20.24 -6.05 -6.85
N THR A 128 -19.06 -5.80 -6.28
CA THR A 128 -17.93 -5.19 -6.98
C THR A 128 -16.86 -6.26 -7.12
N GLY A 129 -16.65 -6.76 -8.33
CA GLY A 129 -15.72 -7.88 -8.58
C GLY A 129 -16.07 -9.14 -7.76
N GLN A 130 -15.23 -9.46 -6.76
CA GLN A 130 -15.39 -10.64 -5.89
C GLN A 130 -15.92 -10.27 -4.50
N VAL A 131 -16.12 -8.99 -4.24
CA VAL A 131 -16.49 -8.44 -2.93
C VAL A 131 -17.95 -7.98 -2.95
N TRP A 132 -18.64 -8.22 -1.85
CA TRP A 132 -19.95 -7.64 -1.58
C TRP A 132 -19.78 -6.38 -0.72
N GLU A 133 -20.28 -5.26 -1.19
CA GLU A 133 -20.27 -3.97 -0.49
C GLU A 133 -21.69 -3.66 -0.01
N ILE A 134 -21.81 -3.31 1.27
CA ILE A 134 -23.08 -2.97 1.90
C ILE A 134 -22.98 -1.58 2.47
N THR A 135 -23.96 -0.75 2.16
CA THR A 135 -24.10 0.59 2.72
C THR A 135 -25.45 0.71 3.41
N VAL A 136 -25.43 1.17 4.66
CA VAL A 136 -26.59 1.56 5.43
C VAL A 136 -26.53 3.08 5.63
N PRO A 137 -27.54 3.84 5.19
CA PRO A 137 -27.55 5.29 5.34
C PRO A 137 -27.45 5.74 6.80
N LYS A 138 -26.90 6.93 6.99
CA LYS A 138 -26.90 7.62 8.28
C LYS A 138 -28.33 7.87 8.76
N LEU A 139 -28.56 7.74 10.07
CA LEU A 139 -29.86 8.02 10.67
C LEU A 139 -30.15 9.53 10.64
N ALA A 140 -31.06 9.94 9.76
CA ALA A 140 -31.59 11.31 9.71
C ALA A 140 -32.44 11.61 10.95
N ASN A 141 -32.48 12.88 11.37
CA ASN A 141 -33.32 13.37 12.48
C ASN A 141 -33.20 12.58 13.80
N SER A 142 -32.00 12.07 14.11
CA SER A 142 -31.74 11.26 15.31
C SER A 142 -32.12 11.93 16.64
N ALA A 143 -32.27 13.26 16.67
CA ALA A 143 -32.75 14.00 17.83
C ALA A 143 -34.21 13.68 18.21
N GLN A 144 -35.06 13.33 17.23
CA GLN A 144 -36.49 13.04 17.40
C GLN A 144 -36.79 11.55 17.67
N ILE A 145 -35.76 10.70 17.66
CA ILE A 145 -35.90 9.24 17.84
C ILE A 145 -35.35 8.88 19.22
N ASP A 146 -36.18 8.50 20.19
CA ASP A 146 -35.70 8.19 21.54
C ASP A 146 -34.86 6.91 21.55
N HIS A 147 -35.33 5.84 20.90
CA HIS A 147 -34.69 4.52 20.88
C HIS A 147 -34.49 3.99 19.45
N TYR A 148 -33.29 3.49 19.14
CA TYR A 148 -32.97 2.93 17.84
C TYR A 148 -31.96 1.78 17.96
N GLN A 149 -32.31 0.63 17.40
CA GLN A 149 -31.43 -0.52 17.25
C GLN A 149 -31.42 -0.99 15.80
N LEU A 150 -30.22 -1.25 15.28
CA LEU A 150 -30.04 -1.77 13.93
C LEU A 150 -29.39 -3.14 13.95
N GLN A 151 -29.94 -4.03 13.14
CA GLN A 151 -29.40 -5.34 12.82
C GLN A 151 -29.03 -5.37 11.34
N LEU A 152 -27.79 -5.74 11.03
CA LEU A 152 -27.33 -6.03 9.67
C LEU A 152 -27.12 -7.54 9.54
N ALA A 153 -27.99 -8.21 8.80
CA ALA A 153 -27.96 -9.65 8.57
C ALA A 153 -27.36 -9.96 7.21
N ILE A 154 -26.22 -10.66 7.21
CA ILE A 154 -25.41 -10.95 6.03
C ILE A 154 -25.31 -12.45 5.84
N PRO A 155 -25.64 -12.99 4.64
CA PRO A 155 -25.62 -14.42 4.42
C PRO A 155 -24.19 -14.96 4.42
N TYR A 156 -24.00 -16.19 4.90
CA TYR A 156 -22.67 -16.83 4.92
C TYR A 156 -22.01 -16.91 3.54
N SER A 157 -22.81 -16.96 2.47
CA SER A 157 -22.35 -16.99 1.08
C SER A 157 -21.55 -15.76 0.64
N PHE A 158 -21.65 -14.64 1.36
CA PHE A 158 -20.85 -13.43 1.08
C PHE A 158 -19.39 -13.57 1.52
N GLY A 159 -19.03 -14.63 2.27
CA GLY A 159 -17.69 -14.82 2.79
C GLY A 159 -17.47 -14.09 4.12
N ALA A 160 -16.20 -13.98 4.55
CA ALA A 160 -15.85 -13.28 5.78
C ALA A 160 -15.94 -11.75 5.61
N ALA A 161 -16.12 -11.01 6.70
CA ALA A 161 -16.06 -9.55 6.65
C ALA A 161 -14.62 -9.11 6.37
N ALA A 162 -14.44 -8.33 5.30
CA ALA A 162 -13.20 -7.63 5.02
C ALA A 162 -13.04 -6.46 6.01
N TYR A 163 -14.12 -5.68 6.19
CA TYR A 163 -14.25 -4.64 7.19
C TYR A 163 -15.73 -4.37 7.48
N ILE A 164 -16.02 -3.80 8.66
CA ILE A 164 -17.33 -3.26 9.04
C ILE A 164 -17.06 -1.97 9.82
N SER A 165 -17.55 -0.85 9.30
CA SER A 165 -17.41 0.47 9.91
C SER A 165 -18.79 1.11 10.10
N PRO A 166 -19.14 1.59 11.31
CA PRO A 166 -18.38 1.44 12.55
C PRO A 166 -18.31 -0.03 13.00
N PRO A 167 -17.46 -0.39 13.97
CA PRO A 167 -17.45 -1.74 14.52
C PRO A 167 -18.79 -2.09 15.20
N PRO A 168 -19.37 -3.28 14.98
CA PRO A 168 -20.61 -3.69 15.63
C PRO A 168 -20.42 -3.88 17.14
N ILE A 169 -21.48 -3.64 17.94
CA ILE A 169 -21.43 -3.87 19.38
C ILE A 169 -21.43 -5.36 19.73
N THR A 170 -22.14 -6.15 18.94
CA THR A 170 -22.22 -7.60 19.07
C THR A 170 -22.42 -8.22 17.71
N THR A 171 -21.90 -9.44 17.55
CA THR A 171 -22.12 -10.30 16.39
C THR A 171 -22.80 -11.57 16.88
N ARG A 172 -23.81 -12.03 16.14
CA ARG A 172 -24.53 -13.28 16.41
C ARG A 172 -24.58 -14.13 15.16
N GLU A 173 -24.55 -15.43 15.36
CA GLU A 173 -24.71 -16.43 14.31
C GLU A 173 -26.18 -16.89 14.32
N GLU A 174 -26.85 -16.77 13.18
CA GLU A 174 -28.18 -17.33 12.88
C GLU A 174 -28.02 -18.39 11.79
N GLU A 175 -29.01 -19.27 11.59
CA GLU A 175 -28.89 -20.47 10.73
C GLU A 175 -28.23 -20.22 9.35
N ASN A 176 -28.55 -19.10 8.69
CA ASN A 176 -27.99 -18.74 7.38
C ASN A 176 -27.27 -17.39 7.34
N PHE A 177 -27.20 -16.68 8.47
CA PHE A 177 -26.77 -15.28 8.51
C PHE A 177 -25.81 -15.01 9.66
N ARG A 178 -24.85 -14.13 9.42
CA ARG A 178 -24.15 -13.39 10.49
C ARG A 178 -24.88 -12.08 10.72
N VAL A 179 -25.26 -11.82 11.96
CA VAL A 179 -26.03 -10.64 12.34
C VAL A 179 -25.20 -9.71 13.20
N TYR A 180 -25.01 -8.50 12.71
CA TYR A 180 -24.24 -7.45 13.34
C TYR A 180 -25.17 -6.41 13.96
N HIS A 181 -24.96 -6.07 15.23
CA HIS A 181 -25.80 -5.12 15.95
C HIS A 181 -25.13 -3.76 16.11
N PHE A 182 -25.92 -2.70 15.98
CA PHE A 182 -25.47 -1.31 16.09
C PHE A 182 -26.42 -0.47 16.93
N THR A 183 -25.86 0.55 17.57
CA THR A 183 -26.59 1.50 18.41
C THR A 183 -27.01 2.75 17.65
N LYS A 184 -28.02 3.45 18.17
CA LYS A 184 -28.42 4.79 17.70
C LYS A 184 -27.23 5.73 17.47
N ASN A 185 -26.33 5.85 18.44
CA ASN A 185 -25.23 6.81 18.39
C ASN A 185 -24.24 6.50 17.26
N GLN A 186 -24.01 5.21 16.96
CA GLN A 186 -23.16 4.78 15.85
C GLN A 186 -23.78 5.17 14.50
N ILE A 187 -25.05 4.83 14.28
CA ILE A 187 -25.74 5.07 13.01
C ILE A 187 -26.01 6.56 12.80
N ALA A 188 -26.29 7.31 13.85
CA ALA A 188 -26.48 8.75 13.81
C ALA A 188 -25.19 9.54 13.50
N ARG A 189 -24.01 8.91 13.62
CA ARG A 189 -22.73 9.56 13.27
C ARG A 189 -22.41 9.41 11.78
N ALA A 190 -22.41 8.17 11.26
CA ALA A 190 -21.87 7.88 9.92
C ALA A 190 -22.61 6.77 9.12
N GLY A 191 -23.69 6.18 9.62
CA GLY A 191 -24.31 5.00 8.98
C GLY A 191 -23.48 3.71 9.18
N VAL A 192 -23.62 2.73 8.27
CA VAL A 192 -22.74 1.53 8.22
C VAL A 192 -22.19 1.36 6.80
N SER A 193 -20.89 1.12 6.69
CA SER A 193 -20.23 0.66 5.47
C SER A 193 -19.53 -0.66 5.79
N ALA A 194 -19.82 -1.72 5.04
CA ALA A 194 -19.25 -3.03 5.26
C ALA A 194 -18.88 -3.68 3.93
N ALA A 195 -17.80 -4.45 3.92
CA ALA A 195 -17.42 -5.27 2.78
C ALA A 195 -17.19 -6.72 3.21
N PHE A 196 -17.58 -7.66 2.35
CA PHE A 196 -17.45 -9.09 2.59
C PHE A 196 -16.76 -9.76 1.40
N GLY A 197 -15.73 -10.55 1.71
CA GLY A 197 -14.76 -11.08 0.76
C GLY A 197 -13.37 -11.13 1.40
N GLN A 198 -12.49 -12.01 0.92
CA GLN A 198 -11.12 -12.10 1.47
C GLN A 198 -10.18 -11.05 0.88
N PHE A 199 -10.32 -10.77 -0.42
CA PHE A 199 -9.52 -9.83 -1.18
C PHE A 199 -10.26 -9.47 -2.47
N GLN A 200 -9.90 -8.33 -3.06
CA GLN A 200 -10.31 -7.95 -4.42
C GLN A 200 -9.17 -8.24 -5.38
N VAL A 201 -9.51 -8.54 -6.63
CA VAL A 201 -8.53 -8.76 -7.70
C VAL A 201 -8.75 -7.75 -8.80
N PHE A 202 -7.66 -7.14 -9.24
CA PHE A 202 -7.62 -6.35 -10.46
C PHE A 202 -6.65 -6.99 -11.46
N ASP A 203 -7.07 -7.05 -12.71
CA ASP A 203 -6.22 -7.34 -13.86
C ASP A 203 -5.73 -6.01 -14.42
N PHE A 204 -4.47 -5.93 -14.82
CA PHE A 204 -3.90 -4.69 -15.35
C PHE A 204 -3.07 -4.89 -16.61
N ILE A 205 -3.11 -3.86 -17.46
CA ILE A 205 -2.22 -3.66 -18.61
C ILE A 205 -1.73 -2.22 -18.56
N PHE A 206 -0.42 -2.04 -18.49
CA PHE A 206 0.23 -0.74 -18.43
C PHE A 206 1.18 -0.56 -19.59
N ASN A 207 1.06 0.57 -20.27
CA ASN A 207 1.95 0.97 -21.36
C ASN A 207 2.83 2.13 -20.91
N TYR A 208 4.14 1.99 -21.07
CA TYR A 208 5.12 3.03 -20.77
C TYR A 208 5.81 3.45 -22.07
N HIS A 209 5.80 4.74 -22.34
CA HIS A 209 6.48 5.31 -23.51
C HIS A 209 7.73 6.06 -23.07
N LEU A 210 8.88 5.42 -23.25
CA LEU A 210 10.19 5.97 -22.91
C LEU A 210 10.86 6.58 -24.14
N GLN A 211 11.57 7.67 -23.94
CA GLN A 211 12.34 8.32 -24.99
C GLN A 211 13.64 8.88 -24.44
N ASN A 212 14.73 8.63 -25.15
CA ASN A 212 16.00 9.32 -24.94
C ASN A 212 16.14 10.43 -25.98
N GLU A 213 16.05 11.69 -25.55
CA GLU A 213 16.24 12.85 -26.43
C GLU A 213 17.72 13.20 -26.66
N ASN A 214 18.64 12.56 -25.94
CA ASN A 214 20.06 12.79 -26.07
C ASN A 214 20.67 11.93 -27.19
N LEU A 215 21.84 12.35 -27.69
CA LEU A 215 22.62 11.58 -28.66
C LEU A 215 23.41 10.43 -28.03
N THR A 216 23.64 10.46 -26.71
CA THR A 216 24.36 9.44 -25.96
C THR A 216 23.40 8.48 -25.28
N PRO A 217 23.80 7.21 -25.04
CA PRO A 217 22.98 6.29 -24.27
C PRO A 217 22.67 6.83 -22.88
N VAL A 218 21.44 6.59 -22.40
CA VAL A 218 20.99 6.92 -21.05
C VAL A 218 20.39 5.69 -20.37
N SER A 219 20.50 5.63 -19.05
CA SER A 219 19.75 4.68 -18.24
C SER A 219 18.57 5.42 -17.62
N THR A 220 17.39 4.83 -17.71
CA THR A 220 16.16 5.35 -17.11
C THR A 220 15.45 4.24 -16.35
N GLU A 221 14.56 4.62 -15.44
CA GLU A 221 13.74 3.70 -14.67
C GLU A 221 12.25 4.01 -14.87
N ILE A 222 11.42 2.98 -14.73
CA ILE A 222 9.97 3.10 -14.60
C ILE A 222 9.52 2.53 -13.26
N ALA A 223 8.55 3.18 -12.63
CA ALA A 223 7.89 2.63 -11.46
C ALA A 223 6.90 1.54 -11.86
N LEU A 224 7.07 0.37 -11.25
CA LEU A 224 6.16 -0.75 -11.31
C LEU A 224 5.38 -0.81 -9.99
N PRO A 225 4.05 -1.01 -10.01
CA PRO A 225 3.27 -1.27 -8.81
C PRO A 225 3.93 -2.33 -7.92
N PRO A 226 4.30 -1.96 -6.67
CA PRO A 226 4.97 -2.88 -5.76
C PRO A 226 3.96 -3.64 -4.89
N ASP A 227 4.43 -4.67 -4.20
CA ASP A 227 3.71 -5.18 -3.03
C ASP A 227 3.67 -4.12 -1.92
N THR A 228 2.59 -4.11 -1.14
CA THR A 228 2.49 -3.39 0.12
C THR A 228 1.90 -4.32 1.18
N ALA A 229 1.70 -3.83 2.41
CA ALA A 229 0.95 -4.60 3.39
C ALA A 229 -0.48 -4.92 2.93
N PHE A 230 -1.06 -4.12 2.02
CA PHE A 230 -2.46 -4.24 1.58
C PHE A 230 -2.60 -4.66 0.12
N GLN A 231 -1.50 -4.89 -0.61
CA GLN A 231 -1.56 -5.44 -1.97
C GLN A 231 -0.42 -6.41 -2.28
N ILE A 232 -0.72 -7.43 -3.09
CA ILE A 232 0.29 -8.35 -3.63
C ILE A 232 0.15 -8.39 -5.15
N VAL A 233 1.24 -8.10 -5.86
CA VAL A 233 1.29 -7.94 -7.32
C VAL A 233 1.94 -9.17 -7.97
N TYR A 234 1.35 -9.62 -9.07
CA TYR A 234 1.82 -10.72 -9.90
C TYR A 234 2.00 -10.23 -11.34
N TYR A 235 3.23 -10.12 -11.82
CA TYR A 235 3.53 -9.74 -13.20
C TYR A 235 3.53 -10.96 -14.10
N GLN A 236 2.61 -11.00 -15.06
CA GLN A 236 2.55 -12.04 -16.07
C GLN A 236 3.57 -11.79 -17.19
N SER A 237 3.76 -10.54 -17.58
CA SER A 237 4.80 -10.15 -18.54
C SER A 237 5.27 -8.72 -18.31
N LEU A 238 6.51 -8.45 -18.73
CA LEU A 238 7.11 -7.12 -18.76
C LEU A 238 8.01 -7.07 -20.00
N GLU A 239 7.48 -6.51 -21.09
CA GLU A 239 8.07 -6.59 -22.42
C GLU A 239 8.35 -5.20 -23.02
N PRO A 240 9.58 -4.90 -23.46
CA PRO A 240 10.76 -5.75 -23.37
C PRO A 240 11.24 -5.94 -21.92
N LYS A 241 11.95 -7.05 -21.70
CA LYS A 241 12.56 -7.38 -20.40
C LYS A 241 13.50 -6.24 -19.93
N PRO A 242 13.42 -5.82 -18.64
CA PRO A 242 14.31 -4.83 -18.08
C PRO A 242 15.73 -5.37 -17.84
N ASP A 243 16.69 -4.44 -17.66
CA ASP A 243 18.07 -4.76 -17.28
C ASP A 243 18.15 -5.27 -15.82
N ASP A 244 17.30 -4.71 -14.96
CA ASP A 244 17.10 -5.09 -13.56
C ASP A 244 15.82 -4.44 -13.01
N VAL A 245 15.28 -5.01 -11.93
CA VAL A 245 14.21 -4.41 -11.12
C VAL A 245 14.69 -4.33 -9.67
N ARG A 246 14.96 -3.10 -9.21
CA ARG A 246 15.41 -2.85 -7.83
C ARG A 246 14.28 -2.32 -6.97
N VAL A 247 14.49 -2.37 -5.65
CA VAL A 247 13.60 -1.74 -4.65
C VAL A 247 14.26 -0.44 -4.19
N ASP A 248 13.51 0.67 -4.11
CA ASP A 248 14.00 1.91 -3.50
C ASP A 248 13.71 1.98 -1.98
N GLU A 249 14.12 3.07 -1.34
CA GLU A 249 13.92 3.25 0.11
C GLU A 249 12.45 3.37 0.52
N ASP A 250 11.55 3.77 -0.38
CA ASP A 250 10.10 3.86 -0.14
C ASP A 250 9.38 2.52 -0.37
N GLY A 251 10.06 1.55 -1.00
CA GLY A 251 9.54 0.23 -1.34
C GLY A 251 9.01 0.12 -2.77
N ASN A 252 9.22 1.13 -3.63
CA ASN A 252 8.83 1.06 -5.04
C ASN A 252 9.71 0.04 -5.78
N TRP A 253 9.11 -0.63 -6.77
CA TRP A 253 9.85 -1.48 -7.71
C TRP A 253 10.20 -0.64 -8.94
N LEU A 254 11.49 -0.51 -9.23
CA LEU A 254 12.02 0.35 -10.28
C LEU A 254 12.71 -0.50 -11.33
N ALA A 255 12.08 -0.61 -12.51
CA ALA A 255 12.60 -1.37 -13.64
C ALA A 255 13.50 -0.48 -14.50
N SER A 256 14.74 -0.91 -14.69
CA SER A 256 15.78 -0.15 -15.39
C SER A 256 15.89 -0.54 -16.86
N TYR A 257 16.10 0.47 -17.72
CA TYR A 257 16.25 0.33 -19.16
C TYR A 257 17.38 1.21 -19.69
N SER A 258 18.22 0.61 -20.54
CA SER A 258 19.28 1.31 -21.27
C SER A 258 18.80 1.72 -22.67
N LEU A 259 18.62 3.02 -22.92
CA LEU A 259 18.20 3.57 -24.20
C LEU A 259 19.39 4.16 -24.95
N SER A 260 19.61 3.72 -26.18
CA SER A 260 20.55 4.33 -27.12
C SER A 260 20.15 5.77 -27.47
N GLY A 261 21.06 6.54 -28.07
CA GLY A 261 20.77 7.92 -28.47
C GLY A 261 19.57 8.02 -29.41
N ASN A 262 18.66 8.96 -29.16
CA ASN A 262 17.39 9.16 -29.89
C ASN A 262 16.45 7.94 -29.90
N GLN A 263 16.67 6.93 -29.06
CA GLN A 263 15.82 5.75 -29.02
C GLN A 263 14.49 6.06 -28.34
N LYS A 264 13.40 5.56 -28.93
CA LYS A 264 12.09 5.40 -28.27
C LYS A 264 11.90 3.94 -27.90
N LEU A 265 11.31 3.67 -26.74
CA LEU A 265 11.05 2.34 -26.24
C LEU A 265 9.66 2.30 -25.63
N ASN A 266 8.82 1.38 -26.12
CA ASN A 266 7.53 1.09 -25.51
C ASN A 266 7.70 -0.16 -24.65
N VAL A 267 7.27 -0.06 -23.39
CA VAL A 267 7.24 -1.18 -22.44
C VAL A 267 5.79 -1.47 -22.11
N GLU A 268 5.38 -2.73 -22.24
CA GLU A 268 4.07 -3.23 -21.79
C GLU A 268 4.28 -4.11 -20.56
N ALA A 269 3.58 -3.79 -19.47
CA ALA A 269 3.53 -4.61 -18.27
C ALA A 269 2.11 -5.13 -18.08
N THR A 270 1.96 -6.46 -17.95
CA THR A 270 0.67 -7.09 -17.70
C THR A 270 0.72 -7.94 -16.45
N GLY A 271 -0.37 -7.97 -15.70
CA GLY A 271 -0.41 -8.70 -14.46
C GLY A 271 -1.73 -8.62 -13.73
N LYS A 272 -1.68 -9.08 -12.49
CA LYS A 272 -2.80 -9.12 -11.56
C LYS A 272 -2.36 -8.61 -10.20
N VAL A 273 -3.25 -7.99 -9.46
CA VAL A 273 -3.01 -7.59 -8.08
C VAL A 273 -4.13 -8.13 -7.19
N LYS A 274 -3.77 -8.58 -5.99
CA LYS A 274 -4.71 -8.82 -4.89
C LYS A 274 -4.68 -7.64 -3.94
N ILE A 275 -5.82 -7.05 -3.63
CA ILE A 275 -5.98 -6.00 -2.63
C ILE A 275 -6.65 -6.59 -1.39
N PHE A 276 -6.15 -6.24 -0.21
CA PHE A 276 -6.57 -6.77 1.08
C PHE A 276 -7.00 -5.63 2.01
N SER A 277 -7.98 -5.89 2.88
CA SER A 277 -8.41 -4.95 3.91
C SER A 277 -7.59 -5.06 5.20
N GLN A 278 -6.73 -6.07 5.28
CA GLN A 278 -5.90 -6.39 6.44
C GLN A 278 -4.45 -6.59 6.01
N PRO A 279 -3.48 -6.18 6.84
CA PRO A 279 -2.08 -6.27 6.48
C PRO A 279 -1.62 -7.72 6.31
N GLN A 280 -0.92 -7.97 5.21
CA GLN A 280 -0.27 -9.24 4.90
C GLN A 280 1.08 -9.33 5.62
N LYS A 281 1.69 -10.53 5.64
CA LYS A 281 2.95 -10.77 6.37
C LYS A 281 4.21 -10.41 5.58
N ASN A 282 4.18 -10.62 4.27
CA ASN A 282 5.33 -10.46 3.40
C ASN A 282 5.18 -9.17 2.62
N PHE A 283 5.92 -8.14 3.01
CA PHE A 283 5.97 -6.85 2.33
C PHE A 283 7.26 -6.12 2.73
N PHE A 284 7.60 -5.07 2.01
CA PHE A 284 8.77 -4.25 2.31
C PHE A 284 8.60 -3.49 3.64
N LEU A 285 9.56 -3.67 4.55
CA LEU A 285 9.64 -2.91 5.79
C LEU A 285 10.70 -1.80 5.66
N PRO A 286 10.34 -0.53 5.93
CA PRO A 286 11.29 0.57 5.86
C PRO A 286 12.34 0.47 6.97
N SER A 287 13.53 0.99 6.70
CA SER A 287 14.56 1.15 7.74
C SER A 287 14.19 2.29 8.69
N GLN A 288 14.81 2.32 9.88
CA GLN A 288 14.65 3.45 10.80
C GLN A 288 15.12 4.77 10.17
N GLU A 289 16.20 4.73 9.38
CA GLU A 289 16.70 5.90 8.64
C GLU A 289 15.67 6.41 7.63
N THR A 290 14.99 5.50 6.92
CA THR A 290 13.90 5.81 5.99
C THR A 290 12.77 6.54 6.72
N LEU A 291 12.33 6.01 7.87
CA LEU A 291 11.27 6.64 8.67
C LEU A 291 11.65 8.05 9.14
N GLU A 292 12.91 8.28 9.51
CA GLU A 292 13.43 9.60 9.87
C GLU A 292 13.48 10.55 8.66
N LYS A 293 13.81 10.05 7.47
CA LYS A 293 13.71 10.79 6.20
C LYS A 293 12.26 11.14 5.86
N ASN A 294 11.31 10.26 6.17
CA ASN A 294 9.87 10.54 6.01
C ASN A 294 9.33 11.60 6.99
N LEU A 295 10.13 12.16 7.89
CA LEU A 295 9.77 13.33 8.69
C LEU A 295 10.25 14.65 8.08
N GLN A 296 11.02 14.60 6.99
CA GLN A 296 11.67 15.77 6.42
C GLN A 296 10.75 16.57 5.49
N GLU A 297 11.07 17.85 5.34
CA GLU A 297 10.43 18.80 4.44
C GLU A 297 10.64 18.42 2.98
N GLN A 298 9.60 18.61 2.16
CA GLN A 298 9.64 18.41 0.71
C GLN A 298 8.90 19.56 0.00
N LYS A 299 9.00 19.62 -1.33
CA LYS A 299 8.40 20.69 -2.16
C LYS A 299 6.92 20.93 -1.84
N TYR A 300 6.10 19.87 -1.78
CA TYR A 300 4.67 19.98 -1.47
C TYR A 300 4.34 19.78 0.01
N TRP A 301 5.35 19.41 0.82
CA TRP A 301 5.20 19.14 2.25
C TRP A 301 6.06 20.10 3.09
N SER A 302 5.65 21.36 3.12
CA SER A 302 6.38 22.47 3.75
C SER A 302 6.21 22.50 5.27
N ILE A 303 6.79 21.51 5.97
CA ILE A 303 6.57 21.31 7.41
C ILE A 303 7.03 22.49 8.28
N LYS A 304 8.01 23.29 7.85
CA LYS A 304 8.59 24.37 8.67
C LYS A 304 7.81 25.68 8.59
N HIS A 305 6.80 25.77 7.73
CA HIS A 305 6.04 27.00 7.55
C HIS A 305 5.25 27.36 8.83
N PRO A 306 5.21 28.62 9.28
CA PRO A 306 4.55 29.00 10.53
C PRO A 306 3.09 28.56 10.63
N LEU A 307 2.31 28.73 9.55
CA LEU A 307 0.91 28.26 9.52
C LEU A 307 0.79 26.76 9.76
N VAL A 308 1.70 25.95 9.19
CA VAL A 308 1.71 24.51 9.36
C VAL A 308 2.05 24.15 10.80
N GLN A 309 3.08 24.79 11.38
CA GLN A 309 3.49 24.57 12.76
C GLN A 309 2.39 24.95 13.76
N ASP A 310 1.73 26.08 13.56
CA ASP A 310 0.61 26.54 14.39
C ASP A 310 -0.56 25.54 14.33
N THR A 311 -0.95 25.09 13.12
CA THR A 311 -2.00 24.08 12.95
C THR A 311 -1.61 22.74 13.57
N ALA A 312 -0.41 22.23 13.27
CA ALA A 312 0.07 20.94 13.77
C ALA A 312 0.16 20.91 15.31
N SER A 313 0.52 22.03 15.95
CA SER A 313 0.60 22.12 17.42
C SER A 313 -0.72 21.83 18.15
N GLN A 314 -1.85 21.97 17.46
CA GLN A 314 -3.19 21.71 17.98
C GLN A 314 -3.66 20.26 17.77
N LEU A 315 -2.92 19.48 16.97
CA LEU A 315 -3.31 18.15 16.51
C LEU A 315 -2.35 17.11 17.09
N LYS A 316 -2.89 16.15 17.86
CA LYS A 316 -2.06 15.24 18.69
C LYS A 316 -1.94 13.83 18.13
N SER A 317 -2.75 13.47 17.15
CA SER A 317 -2.80 12.13 16.57
C SER A 317 -3.09 12.16 15.08
N SER A 318 -2.77 11.07 14.38
CA SER A 318 -3.16 10.89 12.97
C SER A 318 -4.67 11.04 12.77
N LYS A 319 -5.48 10.65 13.75
CA LYS A 319 -6.95 10.80 13.71
C LYS A 319 -7.40 12.26 13.84
N ASP A 320 -6.78 13.05 14.71
CA ASP A 320 -7.09 14.48 14.83
C ASP A 320 -6.72 15.22 13.55
N ILE A 321 -5.55 14.88 12.97
CA ILE A 321 -5.07 15.46 11.71
C ILE A 321 -6.04 15.11 10.58
N TYR A 322 -6.43 13.85 10.47
CA TYR A 322 -7.38 13.38 9.48
C TYR A 322 -8.72 14.14 9.59
N GLN A 323 -9.29 14.27 10.79
CA GLN A 323 -10.54 14.99 11.02
C GLN A 323 -10.42 16.48 10.69
N PHE A 324 -9.28 17.10 11.01
CA PHE A 324 -9.00 18.46 10.61
C PHE A 324 -9.02 18.60 9.09
N VAL A 325 -8.33 17.74 8.34
CA VAL A 325 -8.30 17.78 6.87
C VAL A 325 -9.70 17.64 6.27
N VAL A 326 -10.47 16.62 6.71
CA VAL A 326 -11.85 16.38 6.22
C VAL A 326 -12.78 17.57 6.52
N SER A 327 -12.67 18.15 7.71
CA SER A 327 -13.53 19.28 8.11
C SER A 327 -13.12 20.61 7.46
N HIS A 328 -11.82 20.82 7.24
CA HIS A 328 -11.27 22.07 6.76
C HIS A 328 -11.36 22.23 5.23
N LEU A 329 -11.15 21.15 4.46
CA LEU A 329 -11.08 21.22 3.01
C LEU A 329 -12.43 20.97 2.32
N GLY A 330 -12.65 21.66 1.20
CA GLY A 330 -13.72 21.42 0.23
C GLY A 330 -13.16 20.77 -1.04
N TYR A 331 -13.96 19.92 -1.69
CA TYR A 331 -13.54 19.20 -2.90
C TYR A 331 -14.02 19.90 -4.17
N ASP A 332 -13.09 20.25 -5.06
CA ASP A 332 -13.34 20.95 -6.31
C ASP A 332 -13.37 19.98 -7.49
N PHE A 333 -14.56 19.56 -7.89
CA PHE A 333 -14.76 18.63 -9.01
C PHE A 333 -14.32 19.22 -10.36
N ASP A 334 -14.33 20.54 -10.53
CA ASP A 334 -14.00 21.20 -11.80
C ASP A 334 -12.48 21.24 -12.04
N ARG A 335 -11.69 21.11 -10.97
CA ARG A 335 -10.22 20.96 -11.05
C ARG A 335 -9.77 19.55 -11.43
N VAL A 336 -10.64 18.54 -11.36
CA VAL A 336 -10.28 17.15 -11.65
C VAL A 336 -10.17 16.95 -13.16
N LYS A 337 -8.97 17.21 -13.67
CA LYS A 337 -8.61 17.03 -15.07
C LYS A 337 -7.16 16.62 -15.19
N GLU A 338 -6.81 16.09 -16.34
CA GLU A 338 -5.42 15.78 -16.66
C GLU A 338 -4.54 17.03 -16.57
N GLY A 339 -3.34 16.89 -16.00
CA GLY A 339 -2.39 17.99 -15.85
C GLY A 339 -2.80 19.04 -14.81
N ALA A 340 -3.72 18.72 -13.90
CA ALA A 340 -4.07 19.62 -12.79
C ALA A 340 -2.81 19.99 -11.98
N GLU A 341 -2.61 21.30 -11.77
CA GLU A 341 -1.50 21.80 -10.97
C GLU A 341 -1.67 21.37 -9.50
N ARG A 342 -0.65 20.69 -8.96
CA ARG A 342 -0.56 20.35 -7.54
C ARG A 342 -0.11 21.55 -6.73
N ARG A 343 -0.91 21.94 -5.73
CA ARG A 343 -0.71 23.17 -4.95
C ARG A 343 -0.05 22.93 -3.58
N GLY A 344 0.07 21.67 -3.16
CA GLY A 344 0.68 21.28 -1.89
C GLY A 344 -0.12 21.71 -0.67
N ALA A 345 0.43 21.44 0.52
CA ALA A 345 -0.25 21.73 1.79
C ALA A 345 -0.49 23.22 2.02
N LEU A 346 0.41 24.10 1.58
CA LEU A 346 0.23 25.54 1.71
C LEU A 346 -0.88 26.05 0.79
N GLY A 347 -1.00 25.50 -0.42
CA GLY A 347 -2.12 25.79 -1.31
C GLY A 347 -3.47 25.33 -0.73
N ALA A 348 -3.48 24.16 -0.08
CA ALA A 348 -4.65 23.62 0.62
C ALA A 348 -5.08 24.52 1.79
N LEU A 349 -4.15 24.96 2.65
CA LEU A 349 -4.44 25.87 3.76
C LEU A 349 -4.85 27.28 3.28
N GLY A 350 -4.29 27.74 2.17
CA GLY A 350 -4.56 29.07 1.61
C GLY A 350 -5.91 29.17 0.89
N GLU A 351 -6.32 28.12 0.18
CA GLU A 351 -7.60 28.07 -0.54
C GLU A 351 -8.28 26.70 -0.35
N PRO A 352 -8.86 26.45 0.85
CA PRO A 352 -9.34 25.12 1.25
C PRO A 352 -10.46 24.55 0.36
N GLU A 353 -11.31 25.40 -0.20
CA GLU A 353 -12.42 25.01 -1.08
C GLU A 353 -11.98 24.59 -2.49
N LYS A 354 -10.70 24.84 -2.86
CA LYS A 354 -10.14 24.51 -4.16
C LYS A 354 -9.17 23.34 -4.06
N SER A 355 -9.56 22.28 -3.37
CA SER A 355 -8.69 21.12 -3.13
C SER A 355 -9.17 19.90 -3.93
N ILE A 356 -8.24 19.13 -4.46
CA ILE A 356 -8.47 17.77 -4.99
C ILE A 356 -7.65 16.75 -4.19
N CYS A 357 -7.70 15.47 -4.57
CA CYS A 357 -7.05 14.37 -3.83
C CYS A 357 -5.59 14.64 -3.43
N MET A 358 -4.83 15.32 -4.30
CA MET A 358 -3.44 15.73 -4.03
C MET A 358 -3.35 16.69 -2.84
N GLU A 359 -4.16 17.75 -2.78
CA GLU A 359 -4.11 18.72 -1.67
C GLU A 359 -4.59 18.14 -0.33
N PHE A 360 -5.59 17.25 -0.36
CA PHE A 360 -6.03 16.49 0.81
C PHE A 360 -4.88 15.63 1.36
N THR A 361 -4.20 14.91 0.47
CA THR A 361 -3.05 14.06 0.80
C THR A 361 -1.87 14.88 1.31
N ASP A 362 -1.52 15.96 0.62
CA ASP A 362 -0.40 16.83 0.97
C ASP A 362 -0.59 17.49 2.33
N LEU A 363 -1.79 17.99 2.61
CA LEU A 363 -2.07 18.61 3.90
C LEU A 363 -1.98 17.60 5.04
N PHE A 364 -2.55 16.39 4.86
CA PHE A 364 -2.43 15.33 5.85
C PHE A 364 -0.97 14.97 6.12
N ILE A 365 -0.18 14.69 5.08
CA ILE A 365 1.24 14.31 5.22
C ILE A 365 2.03 15.41 5.91
N THR A 366 1.82 16.66 5.50
CA THR A 366 2.54 17.81 6.05
C THR A 366 2.28 17.99 7.54
N LEU A 367 1.02 17.90 7.96
CA LEU A 367 0.65 17.99 9.37
C LEU A 367 1.14 16.77 10.16
N ALA A 368 1.04 15.56 9.61
CA ALA A 368 1.56 14.35 10.24
C ALA A 368 3.07 14.44 10.48
N ARG A 369 3.84 14.80 9.47
CA ARG A 369 5.29 14.98 9.57
C ARG A 369 5.66 16.10 10.56
N ALA A 370 4.95 17.23 10.53
CA ALA A 370 5.15 18.32 11.48
C ALA A 370 4.85 17.90 12.93
N SER A 371 3.91 16.96 13.13
CA SER A 371 3.60 16.35 14.43
C SER A 371 4.49 15.15 14.77
N GLY A 372 5.54 14.86 13.99
CA GLY A 372 6.49 13.78 14.26
C GLY A 372 6.02 12.37 13.87
N ILE A 373 4.97 12.27 13.04
CA ILE A 373 4.44 11.01 12.53
C ILE A 373 4.95 10.81 11.10
N PRO A 374 5.75 9.77 10.81
CA PRO A 374 6.15 9.47 9.44
C PRO A 374 4.91 9.25 8.57
N ALA A 375 4.85 9.96 7.45
CA ALA A 375 3.73 9.90 6.52
C ALA A 375 4.23 10.02 5.08
N ARG A 376 3.55 9.36 4.15
CA ARG A 376 3.91 9.30 2.72
C ARG A 376 2.66 9.29 1.85
N GLU A 377 2.81 9.56 0.58
CA GLU A 377 1.74 9.50 -0.41
C GLU A 377 1.76 8.13 -1.11
N ALA A 378 0.59 7.52 -1.23
CA ALA A 378 0.34 6.47 -2.21
C ALA A 378 -0.41 7.09 -3.39
N ASN A 379 0.04 6.78 -4.61
CA ASN A 379 -0.57 7.25 -5.84
C ASN A 379 -0.93 6.04 -6.72
N GLY A 380 -2.14 6.02 -7.27
CA GLY A 380 -2.55 4.91 -8.12
C GLY A 380 -4.01 4.97 -8.57
N TYR A 381 -4.60 3.81 -8.77
CA TYR A 381 -5.97 3.65 -9.22
C TYR A 381 -6.92 3.44 -8.04
N ALA A 382 -8.09 4.07 -8.08
CA ALA A 382 -9.11 3.90 -7.07
C ALA A 382 -10.49 3.75 -7.72
N TYR A 383 -11.12 2.58 -7.54
CA TYR A 383 -12.41 2.30 -8.15
C TYR A 383 -13.55 2.99 -7.38
N THR A 384 -14.40 3.73 -8.10
CA THR A 384 -15.58 4.38 -7.50
C THR A 384 -16.80 4.23 -8.40
N THR A 385 -17.96 4.04 -7.78
CA THR A 385 -19.28 4.07 -8.42
C THR A 385 -19.90 5.47 -8.44
N ASN A 386 -19.23 6.48 -7.86
CA ASN A 386 -19.74 7.85 -7.85
C ASN A 386 -19.78 8.39 -9.29
N PRO A 387 -20.98 8.71 -9.84
CA PRO A 387 -21.12 9.11 -11.23
C PRO A 387 -20.50 10.47 -11.54
N LYS A 388 -20.10 11.27 -10.54
CA LYS A 388 -19.33 12.51 -10.75
C LYS A 388 -17.83 12.26 -10.94
N LEU A 389 -17.32 11.14 -10.44
CA LEU A 389 -15.90 10.78 -10.49
C LEU A 389 -15.61 9.68 -11.54
N GLN A 390 -16.59 8.81 -11.80
CA GLN A 390 -16.51 7.71 -12.76
C GLN A 390 -16.30 8.12 -14.24
N PRO A 391 -16.89 9.21 -14.78
CA PRO A 391 -16.72 9.57 -16.19
C PRO A 391 -15.28 9.91 -16.58
N LEU A 392 -14.48 10.40 -15.63
CA LEU A 392 -13.11 10.87 -15.89
C LEU A 392 -12.12 9.70 -16.04
N SER A 393 -12.27 8.63 -15.23
CA SER A 393 -11.43 7.43 -15.31
C SER A 393 -11.72 6.54 -16.52
N LEU A 394 -12.87 6.73 -17.17
CA LEU A 394 -13.22 6.02 -18.41
C LEU A 394 -12.47 6.58 -19.63
N ILE A 395 -12.10 7.87 -19.61
CA ILE A 395 -11.62 8.61 -20.78
C ILE A 395 -10.15 9.03 -20.64
N ALA A 396 -9.64 9.21 -19.42
CA ALA A 396 -8.27 9.63 -19.15
C ALA A 396 -7.64 8.84 -17.98
N ASP A 397 -6.30 8.76 -17.98
CA ASP A 397 -5.51 8.15 -16.89
C ASP A 397 -5.46 9.08 -15.66
N VAL A 398 -6.62 9.41 -15.09
CA VAL A 398 -6.73 10.23 -13.87
C VAL A 398 -6.45 9.34 -12.67
N LEU A 399 -5.32 9.57 -12.02
CA LEU A 399 -4.90 8.86 -10.82
C LEU A 399 -5.49 9.49 -9.56
N HIS A 400 -5.56 8.67 -8.51
CA HIS A 400 -5.92 9.09 -7.16
C HIS A 400 -4.69 9.10 -6.25
N SER A 401 -4.64 10.05 -5.34
CA SER A 401 -3.62 10.17 -4.30
C SER A 401 -4.28 10.09 -2.93
N TRP A 402 -3.71 9.29 -2.04
CA TRP A 402 -4.11 9.20 -0.64
C TRP A 402 -2.89 9.07 0.27
N PRO A 403 -2.99 9.54 1.53
CA PRO A 403 -1.89 9.44 2.48
C PRO A 403 -1.82 8.08 3.18
N GLU A 404 -0.60 7.69 3.55
CA GLU A 404 -0.31 6.63 4.51
C GLU A 404 0.47 7.21 5.69
N TYR A 405 0.17 6.77 6.91
CA TYR A 405 0.97 7.07 8.10
C TYR A 405 1.59 5.80 8.68
N TRP A 406 2.75 5.91 9.31
CA TRP A 406 3.41 4.78 9.95
C TRP A 406 2.79 4.49 11.31
N ASP A 407 2.23 3.29 11.48
CA ASP A 407 1.82 2.76 12.78
C ASP A 407 2.99 1.98 13.38
N GLU A 408 3.61 2.57 14.40
CA GLU A 408 4.81 2.04 15.05
C GLU A 408 4.55 0.75 15.85
N GLU A 409 3.33 0.55 16.37
CA GLU A 409 2.96 -0.65 17.11
C GLU A 409 2.76 -1.84 16.17
N LYS A 410 2.04 -1.61 15.06
CA LYS A 410 1.75 -2.64 14.07
C LYS A 410 2.87 -2.83 13.04
N LYS A 411 3.83 -1.91 12.98
CA LYS A 411 4.93 -1.88 12.00
C LYS A 411 4.40 -1.92 10.56
N VAL A 412 3.42 -1.06 10.29
CA VAL A 412 2.75 -1.00 8.99
C VAL A 412 2.43 0.44 8.59
N TRP A 413 2.52 0.72 7.30
CA TRP A 413 1.96 1.93 6.71
C TRP A 413 0.45 1.79 6.59
N VAL A 414 -0.30 2.57 7.37
CA VAL A 414 -1.77 2.54 7.37
C VAL A 414 -2.30 3.56 6.36
N PRO A 415 -2.99 3.12 5.29
CA PRO A 415 -3.63 4.03 4.36
C PRO A 415 -4.89 4.62 4.97
N VAL A 416 -5.10 5.92 4.74
CA VAL A 416 -6.33 6.64 5.09
C VAL A 416 -6.73 7.53 3.93
N ASP A 417 -8.03 7.80 3.75
CA ASP A 417 -8.50 8.61 2.62
C ASP A 417 -9.46 9.74 3.02
N PRO A 418 -8.93 10.93 3.39
CA PRO A 418 -9.77 12.07 3.74
C PRO A 418 -10.55 12.64 2.55
N THR A 419 -10.11 12.36 1.31
CA THR A 419 -10.80 12.79 0.09
C THR A 419 -12.10 12.00 -0.08
N TRP A 420 -12.02 10.68 0.07
CA TRP A 420 -13.18 9.81 -0.07
C TRP A 420 -14.19 10.01 1.05
N GLU A 421 -13.76 10.20 2.30
CA GLU A 421 -14.70 10.55 3.38
C GLU A 421 -15.49 11.83 3.06
N LYS A 422 -14.80 12.86 2.54
CA LYS A 422 -15.46 14.11 2.15
C LYS A 422 -16.48 13.92 1.02
N THR A 423 -16.16 13.08 0.03
CA THR A 423 -16.93 12.93 -1.22
C THR A 423 -17.95 11.79 -1.20
N THR A 424 -17.96 10.94 -0.16
CA THR A 424 -18.89 9.79 0.00
C THR A 424 -19.95 10.02 1.08
N GLY A 425 -20.16 11.27 1.51
CA GLY A 425 -21.20 11.61 2.48
C GLY A 425 -20.84 11.29 3.94
N GLY A 426 -19.55 11.23 4.26
CA GLY A 426 -19.06 11.04 5.63
C GLY A 426 -18.90 9.58 6.07
N VAL A 427 -18.73 8.66 5.11
CA VAL A 427 -18.24 7.30 5.42
C VAL A 427 -16.83 7.42 5.99
N ASP A 428 -16.56 6.75 7.11
CA ASP A 428 -15.25 6.79 7.77
C ASP A 428 -14.21 6.01 6.94
N TYR A 429 -13.22 6.74 6.40
CA TYR A 429 -12.07 6.21 5.65
C TYR A 429 -10.74 6.33 6.44
N PHE A 430 -10.83 6.61 7.74
CA PHE A 430 -9.67 6.59 8.64
C PHE A 430 -9.46 5.19 9.23
N ASP A 431 -10.53 4.57 9.73
CA ASP A 431 -10.48 3.24 10.35
C ASP A 431 -10.75 2.10 9.32
N LYS A 432 -10.84 2.44 8.02
CA LYS A 432 -11.20 1.54 6.92
C LYS A 432 -10.11 1.53 5.85
N THR A 433 -9.44 0.39 5.68
CA THR A 433 -8.72 0.07 4.46
C THR A 433 -9.64 -0.72 3.54
N ASP A 434 -10.02 -0.10 2.43
CA ASP A 434 -10.94 -0.74 1.48
C ASP A 434 -10.24 -1.68 0.50
N LEU A 435 -11.01 -2.20 -0.46
CA LEU A 435 -10.54 -3.15 -1.47
C LEU A 435 -10.50 -2.53 -2.88
N ASN A 436 -10.61 -1.21 -2.97
CA ASN A 436 -10.80 -0.47 -4.22
C ASN A 436 -9.58 0.36 -4.61
N HIS A 437 -8.59 0.49 -3.73
CA HIS A 437 -7.34 1.20 -3.97
C HIS A 437 -6.22 0.26 -4.43
N PHE A 438 -5.63 0.56 -5.58
CA PHE A 438 -4.46 -0.12 -6.14
C PHE A 438 -3.30 0.89 -6.28
N VAL A 439 -2.27 0.72 -5.46
CA VAL A 439 -1.07 1.58 -5.43
C VAL A 439 -0.21 1.31 -6.66
N PHE A 440 0.16 2.36 -7.38
CA PHE A 440 1.10 2.33 -8.50
C PHE A 440 2.50 2.81 -8.12
N ALA A 441 2.57 3.87 -7.32
CA ALA A 441 3.82 4.41 -6.79
C ALA A 441 3.62 4.95 -5.37
N ILE A 442 4.71 4.97 -4.62
CA ILE A 442 4.80 5.46 -3.26
C ILE A 442 5.80 6.62 -3.24
N HIS A 443 5.39 7.74 -2.69
CA HIS A 443 6.20 8.95 -2.55
C HIS A 443 6.40 9.24 -1.05
N GLY A 444 7.58 8.97 -0.52
CA GLY A 444 7.90 9.28 0.87
C GLY A 444 9.18 10.11 1.02
N LEU A 445 10.27 9.72 0.37
CA LEU A 445 11.51 10.50 0.38
C LEU A 445 11.45 11.70 -0.56
N HIS A 446 10.68 11.61 -1.64
CA HIS A 446 10.49 12.67 -2.62
C HIS A 446 9.00 12.87 -2.87
N SER A 447 8.52 14.11 -2.86
CA SER A 447 7.09 14.40 -3.07
C SER A 447 6.64 14.27 -4.54
N GLU A 448 7.50 13.85 -5.46
CA GLU A 448 7.22 13.81 -6.91
C GLU A 448 7.73 12.55 -7.61
N LEU A 449 8.67 11.83 -7.00
CA LEU A 449 9.36 10.71 -7.63
C LEU A 449 9.19 9.44 -6.79
N PRO A 450 9.11 8.27 -7.44
CA PRO A 450 9.20 8.04 -8.89
C PRO A 450 7.89 8.39 -9.62
N ALA A 451 7.96 8.70 -10.92
CA ALA A 451 6.73 9.01 -11.67
C ALA A 451 5.83 7.76 -11.77
N PRO A 452 4.54 7.85 -11.41
CA PRO A 452 3.62 6.71 -11.42
C PRO A 452 3.24 6.29 -12.85
N VAL A 453 2.65 5.11 -12.95
CA VAL A 453 2.06 4.60 -14.20
C VAL A 453 1.11 5.63 -14.81
N GLY A 454 1.13 5.80 -16.14
CA GLY A 454 0.36 6.82 -16.86
C GLY A 454 1.06 8.17 -17.04
N SER A 455 2.19 8.40 -16.35
CA SER A 455 3.01 9.60 -16.55
C SER A 455 3.89 9.53 -17.81
N TYR A 456 4.13 8.31 -18.33
CA TYR A 456 5.05 8.03 -19.45
C TYR A 456 4.30 7.98 -20.78
N ARG A 457 3.97 9.14 -21.35
CA ARG A 457 3.06 9.26 -22.50
C ARG A 457 3.78 9.54 -23.82
N ALA A 458 3.27 8.95 -24.91
CA ALA A 458 3.71 9.27 -26.27
C ALA A 458 2.93 10.43 -26.90
N GLU A 459 1.64 10.59 -26.56
CA GLU A 459 0.72 11.62 -27.04
C GLU A 459 -0.18 12.08 -25.87
N GLU A 460 -0.72 13.31 -25.92
CA GLU A 460 -1.53 13.88 -24.83
C GLU A 460 -2.83 13.09 -24.53
N ASN A 461 -3.41 12.39 -25.51
CA ASN A 461 -4.77 11.81 -25.40
C ASN A 461 -4.85 10.27 -25.47
N GLY A 462 -3.73 9.55 -25.29
CA GLY A 462 -3.72 8.07 -25.30
C GLY A 462 -3.93 7.47 -23.90
N LYS A 463 -4.78 6.44 -23.79
CA LYS A 463 -4.97 5.66 -22.55
C LYS A 463 -3.84 4.65 -22.38
N ASN A 464 -3.06 4.79 -21.32
CA ASN A 464 -1.92 3.92 -21.03
C ASN A 464 -2.19 2.95 -19.88
N ILE A 465 -3.28 3.16 -19.15
CA ILE A 465 -3.67 2.38 -17.98
C ILE A 465 -4.96 1.65 -18.27
N GLN A 466 -4.94 0.33 -18.22
CA GLN A 466 -6.14 -0.49 -18.17
C GLN A 466 -6.15 -1.28 -16.87
N VAL A 467 -7.23 -1.13 -16.10
CA VAL A 467 -7.47 -1.86 -14.86
C VAL A 467 -8.91 -2.34 -14.87
N ASP A 468 -9.11 -3.66 -14.75
CA ASP A 468 -10.42 -4.30 -14.78
C ASP A 468 -10.57 -5.28 -13.61
N PHE A 469 -11.80 -5.56 -13.19
CA PHE A 469 -12.03 -6.59 -12.17
C PHE A 469 -11.63 -7.96 -12.67
N GLY A 470 -10.71 -8.60 -11.94
CA GLY A 470 -10.14 -9.89 -12.30
C GLY A 470 -10.68 -11.05 -11.47
N LYS A 471 -10.28 -12.25 -11.91
CA LYS A 471 -10.30 -13.47 -11.09
C LYS A 471 -8.87 -13.92 -10.86
N PHE A 472 -8.59 -14.39 -9.63
CA PHE A 472 -7.30 -14.96 -9.31
C PHE A 472 -7.33 -16.46 -9.53
N GLU A 473 -6.55 -16.93 -10.50
CA GLU A 473 -6.21 -18.33 -10.66
C GLU A 473 -4.85 -18.56 -10.00
N ASN A 474 -4.57 -19.78 -9.52
CA ASN A 474 -3.30 -20.07 -8.86
C ASN A 474 -2.12 -19.76 -9.79
N VAL A 475 -1.40 -18.69 -9.50
CA VAL A 475 -0.13 -18.34 -10.14
C VAL A 475 0.98 -19.05 -9.36
N SER A 476 1.54 -20.14 -9.90
CA SER A 476 2.76 -20.83 -9.43
C SER A 476 3.60 -21.15 -10.68
N ASP A 477 4.93 -21.03 -10.73
CA ASP A 477 5.96 -21.31 -9.71
C ASP A 477 6.98 -20.18 -9.57
N THR A 478 7.56 -20.02 -8.38
CA THR A 478 8.78 -19.24 -8.18
C THR A 478 9.88 -19.73 -9.13
N LYS A 479 10.39 -18.87 -10.01
CA LYS A 479 11.41 -19.22 -10.99
C LYS A 479 12.70 -18.50 -10.67
N ILE A 480 13.65 -19.22 -10.09
CA ILE A 480 14.95 -18.69 -9.70
C ILE A 480 16.01 -19.18 -10.68
N GLU A 481 16.85 -18.25 -11.14
CA GLU A 481 18.09 -18.58 -11.84
C GLU A 481 19.28 -18.06 -11.02
N VAL A 482 20.38 -18.84 -10.97
CA VAL A 482 21.57 -18.47 -10.22
C VAL A 482 22.76 -18.41 -11.16
N GLU A 483 23.40 -17.25 -11.18
CA GLU A 483 24.63 -16.99 -11.90
C GLU A 483 25.80 -16.92 -10.91
N PHE A 484 26.88 -17.62 -11.21
CA PHE A 484 28.12 -17.51 -10.46
C PHE A 484 29.11 -16.64 -11.24
N ALA A 485 29.14 -15.35 -10.90
CA ALA A 485 30.07 -14.35 -11.43
C ALA A 485 31.46 -14.49 -10.78
N LEU A 486 32.04 -15.69 -10.96
CA LEU A 486 33.34 -16.10 -10.45
C LEU A 486 34.22 -16.59 -11.60
N PRO A 487 35.55 -16.38 -11.52
CA PRO A 487 36.44 -16.91 -12.53
C PRO A 487 36.45 -18.44 -12.48
N LYS A 488 36.31 -19.08 -13.63
CA LYS A 488 36.32 -20.55 -13.76
C LYS A 488 37.64 -21.20 -13.31
N THR A 489 38.71 -20.41 -13.23
CA THR A 489 40.04 -20.86 -12.77
C THR A 489 40.48 -20.01 -11.60
N ILE A 490 40.92 -20.67 -10.53
CA ILE A 490 41.50 -20.04 -9.34
C ILE A 490 42.88 -20.61 -9.07
N PHE A 491 43.67 -19.89 -8.27
CA PHE A 491 45.02 -20.32 -7.89
C PHE A 491 45.09 -20.69 -6.40
N THR A 492 45.86 -21.73 -6.09
CA THR A 492 46.05 -22.17 -4.70
C THR A 492 46.64 -21.05 -3.84
N GLY A 493 46.12 -20.89 -2.62
CA GLY A 493 46.56 -19.85 -1.67
C GLY A 493 46.18 -18.41 -2.02
N ILE A 494 45.55 -18.14 -3.17
CA ILE A 494 45.07 -16.81 -3.55
C ILE A 494 43.57 -16.70 -3.26
N LYS A 495 43.23 -15.73 -2.42
CA LYS A 495 41.83 -15.32 -2.20
C LYS A 495 41.27 -14.71 -3.48
N THR A 496 40.21 -15.31 -3.99
CA THR A 496 39.51 -14.86 -5.19
C THR A 496 38.15 -14.34 -4.78
N ARG A 497 37.81 -13.13 -5.21
CA ARG A 497 36.51 -12.53 -4.98
C ARG A 497 35.64 -12.65 -6.23
N GLY A 498 34.34 -12.73 -6.01
CA GLY A 498 33.33 -12.60 -7.04
C GLY A 498 31.95 -12.60 -6.40
N GLU A 499 30.93 -12.86 -7.19
CA GLU A 499 29.54 -12.72 -6.76
C GLU A 499 28.71 -13.93 -7.16
N ILE A 500 27.71 -14.23 -6.35
CA ILE A 500 26.63 -15.15 -6.70
C ILE A 500 25.38 -14.29 -6.90
N ILE A 501 24.87 -14.25 -8.11
CA ILE A 501 23.73 -13.40 -8.50
C ILE A 501 22.50 -14.30 -8.62
N ILE A 502 21.47 -13.96 -7.86
CA ILE A 502 20.19 -14.69 -7.82
C ILE A 502 19.17 -13.84 -8.55
N HIS A 503 18.64 -14.37 -9.64
CA HIS A 503 17.65 -13.73 -10.51
C HIS A 503 16.25 -14.28 -10.20
N ASN A 504 15.30 -13.39 -9.97
CA ASN A 504 13.88 -13.74 -9.90
C ASN A 504 13.27 -13.60 -11.30
N LEU A 505 13.05 -14.72 -11.97
CA LEU A 505 12.38 -14.79 -13.27
C LEU A 505 10.88 -15.11 -13.13
N GLY A 506 10.39 -15.21 -11.90
CA GLY A 506 9.01 -15.52 -11.58
C GLY A 506 8.11 -14.29 -11.58
N PRO A 507 6.78 -14.51 -11.55
CA PRO A 507 5.80 -13.43 -11.59
C PRO A 507 5.61 -12.71 -10.25
N ALA A 508 6.08 -13.29 -9.14
CA ALA A 508 5.87 -12.77 -7.79
C ALA A 508 7.20 -12.42 -7.11
N ALA A 509 7.17 -11.46 -6.19
CA ALA A 509 8.32 -11.12 -5.36
C ALA A 509 8.70 -12.28 -4.43
N ILE A 510 10.01 -12.43 -4.20
CA ILE A 510 10.56 -13.43 -3.28
C ILE A 510 10.98 -12.72 -2.00
N TYR A 511 10.48 -13.18 -0.86
CA TYR A 511 10.79 -12.62 0.46
C TYR A 511 11.54 -13.62 1.33
N HIS A 512 12.46 -13.11 2.17
CA HIS A 512 13.15 -13.87 3.21
C HIS A 512 13.71 -15.21 2.70
N LEU A 513 14.48 -15.17 1.61
CA LEU A 513 14.99 -16.39 0.98
C LEU A 513 16.19 -16.92 1.78
N PRO A 514 16.08 -18.07 2.47
CA PRO A 514 17.20 -18.61 3.22
C PRO A 514 18.28 -19.09 2.25
N THR A 515 19.51 -18.62 2.45
CA THR A 515 20.65 -18.97 1.60
C THR A 515 21.72 -19.70 2.38
N GLN A 516 22.26 -20.78 1.80
CA GLN A 516 23.42 -21.47 2.33
C GLN A 516 24.47 -21.66 1.24
N ILE A 517 25.65 -21.10 1.47
CA ILE A 517 26.78 -21.18 0.54
C ILE A 517 27.82 -22.14 1.11
N SER A 518 28.29 -23.09 0.30
CA SER A 518 29.31 -24.04 0.70
C SER A 518 30.31 -24.32 -0.42
N GLY A 519 31.52 -24.73 -0.04
CA GLY A 519 32.59 -25.10 -0.95
C GLY A 519 33.02 -26.55 -0.76
N GLU A 520 33.17 -27.28 -1.85
CA GLU A 520 33.82 -28.59 -1.86
C GLU A 520 35.27 -28.43 -2.30
N ASN A 521 36.23 -28.72 -1.41
CA ASN A 521 37.66 -28.44 -1.60
C ASN A 521 38.01 -26.94 -1.69
N LEU A 522 37.16 -26.09 -1.12
CA LEU A 522 37.28 -24.62 -1.08
C LEU A 522 36.86 -24.11 0.30
N GLY A 523 37.63 -23.16 0.85
CA GLY A 523 37.12 -22.24 1.85
C GLY A 523 36.25 -21.19 1.15
N VAL A 524 35.05 -20.96 1.68
CA VAL A 524 34.11 -19.96 1.15
C VAL A 524 33.68 -19.06 2.31
N SER A 525 33.68 -17.76 2.07
CA SER A 525 33.18 -16.77 3.02
C SER A 525 32.29 -15.78 2.28
N ALA A 526 31.03 -15.67 2.71
CA ALA A 526 30.18 -14.57 2.28
C ALA A 526 30.71 -13.27 2.90
N LEU A 527 30.85 -12.23 2.09
CA LEU A 527 31.32 -10.91 2.54
C LEU A 527 30.17 -10.03 3.06
N SER A 528 28.93 -10.49 2.86
CA SER A 528 27.69 -9.94 3.41
C SER A 528 26.97 -11.03 4.21
N ASN A 529 26.51 -10.69 5.41
CA ASN A 529 25.63 -11.53 6.24
C ASN A 529 24.14 -11.17 6.04
N GLU A 530 23.82 -10.32 5.06
CA GLU A 530 22.45 -9.87 4.85
C GLU A 530 21.64 -11.02 4.25
N GLU A 531 20.63 -11.46 5.00
CA GLU A 531 19.57 -12.31 4.48
C GLU A 531 18.95 -11.63 3.26
N ILE A 532 18.57 -12.40 2.24
CA ILE A 532 17.87 -11.84 1.08
C ILE A 532 16.47 -11.47 1.54
N ILE A 533 16.26 -10.17 1.79
CA ILE A 533 15.00 -9.65 2.30
C ILE A 533 13.92 -9.69 1.21
N LEU A 534 14.24 -9.23 0.00
CA LEU A 534 13.28 -9.07 -1.10
C LEU A 534 13.99 -9.09 -2.46
N ILE A 535 13.50 -9.89 -3.40
CA ILE A 535 13.82 -9.79 -4.84
C ILE A 535 12.51 -9.61 -5.64
N PRO A 536 12.26 -8.43 -6.23
CA PRO A 536 11.07 -8.21 -7.07
C PRO A 536 11.01 -9.14 -8.28
N PRO A 537 9.83 -9.30 -8.92
CA PRO A 537 9.73 -9.92 -10.25
C PRO A 537 10.71 -9.27 -11.24
N PHE A 538 11.42 -10.09 -11.99
CA PHE A 538 12.47 -9.68 -12.95
C PHE A 538 13.69 -8.97 -12.34
N GLY A 539 13.79 -8.89 -11.01
CA GLY A 539 14.94 -8.33 -10.30
C GLY A 539 16.03 -9.36 -10.00
N LYS A 540 17.16 -8.87 -9.49
CA LYS A 540 18.27 -9.72 -9.02
C LYS A 540 18.88 -9.23 -7.71
N GLN A 541 19.50 -10.14 -6.97
CA GLN A 541 20.28 -9.84 -5.77
C GLN A 541 21.67 -10.48 -5.88
N SER A 542 22.71 -9.73 -5.54
CA SER A 542 24.10 -10.19 -5.61
C SER A 542 24.66 -10.45 -4.21
N ILE A 543 25.20 -11.65 -4.00
CA ILE A 543 25.91 -12.03 -2.78
C ILE A 543 27.41 -12.01 -3.06
N PRO A 544 28.17 -11.04 -2.51
CA PRO A 544 29.62 -11.03 -2.65
C PRO A 544 30.25 -12.17 -1.85
N VAL A 545 31.10 -12.95 -2.50
CA VAL A 545 31.79 -14.11 -1.91
C VAL A 545 33.30 -14.03 -2.12
N GLU A 546 34.03 -14.52 -1.13
CA GLU A 546 35.47 -14.77 -1.21
C GLU A 546 35.71 -16.29 -1.14
N ILE A 547 36.46 -16.80 -2.09
CA ILE A 547 36.83 -18.22 -2.17
C ILE A 547 38.34 -18.39 -2.12
N VAL A 548 38.80 -19.44 -1.45
CA VAL A 548 40.21 -19.79 -1.35
C VAL A 548 40.41 -21.31 -1.39
N SER A 549 41.43 -21.75 -2.13
CA SER A 549 41.89 -23.14 -2.02
C SER A 549 43.04 -23.21 -1.02
N GLU A 550 42.76 -23.72 0.17
CA GLU A 550 43.71 -23.77 1.29
C GLU A 550 44.83 -24.81 1.09
N ASN A 551 44.61 -25.79 0.20
CA ASN A 551 45.61 -26.80 -0.10
C ASN A 551 46.55 -26.34 -1.23
N TRP A 552 47.67 -25.74 -0.84
CA TRP A 552 48.71 -25.17 -1.71
C TRP A 552 49.28 -26.14 -2.78
N LEU A 553 49.18 -27.45 -2.54
CA LEU A 553 49.67 -28.52 -3.43
C LEU A 553 48.61 -29.12 -4.35
N LYS A 554 47.32 -28.81 -4.14
CA LYS A 554 46.22 -29.46 -4.86
C LYS A 554 46.01 -28.79 -6.22
N ILE A 555 46.15 -29.58 -7.28
CA ILE A 555 45.71 -29.23 -8.64
C ILE A 555 44.49 -30.11 -8.93
N GLY A 556 43.39 -29.53 -9.40
CA GLY A 556 42.19 -30.32 -9.63
C GLY A 556 40.93 -29.49 -9.81
N GLN A 557 39.79 -30.07 -9.45
CA GLN A 557 38.48 -29.44 -9.51
C GLN A 557 37.97 -29.12 -8.10
N ALA A 558 37.19 -28.06 -8.00
CA ALA A 558 36.43 -27.73 -6.82
C ALA A 558 35.05 -27.20 -7.22
N ASN A 559 34.11 -27.25 -6.28
CA ASN A 559 32.74 -26.82 -6.52
C ASN A 559 32.34 -25.78 -5.48
N ILE A 560 31.75 -24.69 -5.94
CA ILE A 560 30.96 -23.80 -5.08
C ILE A 560 29.48 -24.18 -5.25
N LYS A 561 28.76 -24.28 -4.14
CA LYS A 561 27.35 -24.68 -4.09
C LYS A 561 26.55 -23.60 -3.36
N LEU A 562 25.40 -23.25 -3.91
CA LEU A 562 24.38 -22.42 -3.29
C LEU A 562 23.13 -23.28 -3.12
N SER A 563 22.63 -23.39 -1.89
CA SER A 563 21.34 -23.99 -1.60
C SER A 563 20.31 -22.88 -1.36
N LEU A 564 19.23 -22.88 -2.15
CA LEU A 564 18.10 -21.95 -2.06
C LEU A 564 16.81 -22.78 -2.01
N ASP A 565 16.02 -22.64 -0.94
CA ASP A 565 14.70 -23.28 -0.81
C ASP A 565 14.68 -24.78 -1.19
N GLY A 566 15.70 -25.52 -0.73
CA GLY A 566 15.87 -26.95 -1.02
C GLY A 566 16.43 -27.29 -2.41
N GLN A 567 16.58 -26.32 -3.31
CA GLN A 567 17.26 -26.47 -4.59
C GLN A 567 18.76 -26.18 -4.46
N VAL A 568 19.60 -26.92 -5.20
CA VAL A 568 21.06 -26.76 -5.14
C VAL A 568 21.59 -26.34 -6.52
N PHE A 569 22.21 -25.15 -6.55
CA PHE A 569 22.92 -24.59 -7.68
C PHE A 569 24.42 -24.74 -7.46
N GLN A 570 25.19 -25.00 -8.53
CA GLN A 570 26.64 -25.20 -8.39
C GLN A 570 27.43 -24.76 -9.61
N GLN A 571 28.65 -24.27 -9.36
CA GLN A 571 29.63 -24.00 -10.41
C GLN A 571 30.92 -24.79 -10.14
N LYS A 572 31.42 -25.43 -11.20
CA LYS A 572 32.72 -26.12 -11.18
C LYS A 572 33.84 -25.13 -11.44
N LEU A 573 34.88 -25.20 -10.61
CA LEU A 573 36.08 -24.37 -10.66
C LEU A 573 37.32 -25.25 -10.86
N ILE A 574 38.30 -24.72 -11.59
CA ILE A 574 39.60 -25.37 -11.83
C ILE A 574 40.63 -24.73 -10.90
N ILE A 575 41.26 -25.55 -10.06
CA ILE A 575 42.34 -25.12 -9.17
C ILE A 575 43.68 -25.35 -9.88
N ARG A 576 44.45 -24.27 -10.06
CA ARG A 576 45.84 -24.29 -10.53
C ARG A 576 46.79 -23.93 -9.40
N SER A 577 48.03 -24.44 -9.46
CA SER A 577 49.07 -24.11 -8.48
C SER A 577 50.17 -23.30 -9.15
N LEU A 578 50.38 -22.07 -8.68
CA LEU A 578 51.49 -21.21 -9.12
C LEU A 578 52.85 -21.85 -8.79
N ILE A 579 52.92 -22.62 -7.71
CA ILE A 579 54.15 -23.29 -7.27
C ILE A 579 54.52 -24.41 -8.25
N TRP A 580 53.58 -25.30 -8.57
CA TRP A 580 53.82 -26.43 -9.48
C TRP A 580 53.93 -26.04 -10.95
N GLN A 581 53.11 -25.09 -11.41
CA GLN A 581 53.02 -24.74 -12.82
C GLN A 581 53.87 -23.52 -13.20
N GLY A 582 54.33 -22.73 -12.24
CA GLY A 582 55.17 -21.55 -12.48
C GLY A 582 56.55 -21.66 -11.84
N ILE A 583 56.61 -21.71 -10.51
CA ILE A 583 57.85 -21.56 -9.74
C ILE A 583 58.76 -22.79 -9.91
N LEU A 584 58.25 -24.00 -9.76
CA LEU A 584 59.05 -25.23 -9.85
C LEU A 584 59.69 -25.44 -11.25
N PRO A 585 58.96 -25.25 -12.37
CA PRO A 585 59.57 -25.30 -13.71
C PRO A 585 60.62 -24.20 -13.91
N ALA A 586 60.38 -22.98 -13.41
CA ALA A 586 61.34 -21.89 -13.51
C ALA A 586 62.62 -22.17 -12.71
N VAL A 587 62.48 -22.67 -11.48
CA VAL A 587 63.62 -23.11 -10.65
C VAL A 587 64.35 -24.28 -11.31
N GLY A 588 63.62 -25.25 -11.86
CA GLY A 588 64.20 -26.35 -12.63
C GLY A 588 64.99 -25.87 -13.85
N LEU A 589 64.47 -24.89 -14.60
CA LEU A 589 65.15 -24.26 -15.73
C LEU A 589 66.40 -23.50 -15.28
N ILE A 590 66.34 -22.76 -14.17
CA ILE A 590 67.49 -22.05 -13.59
C ILE A 590 68.57 -23.06 -13.16
N ILE A 591 68.20 -24.16 -12.51
CA ILE A 591 69.14 -25.23 -12.13
C ILE A 591 69.74 -25.89 -13.38
N LEU A 592 68.93 -26.15 -14.42
CA LEU A 592 69.40 -26.69 -15.70
C LEU A 592 70.41 -25.72 -16.37
N LEU A 593 70.08 -24.44 -16.45
CA LEU A 593 70.97 -23.42 -17.00
C LEU A 593 72.25 -23.29 -16.17
N ALA A 594 72.16 -23.30 -14.85
CA ALA A 594 73.32 -23.25 -13.96
C ALA A 594 74.22 -24.48 -14.12
N THR A 595 73.63 -25.68 -14.24
CA THR A 595 74.38 -26.93 -14.44
C THR A 595 75.03 -27.00 -15.83
N VAL A 596 74.33 -26.58 -16.88
CA VAL A 596 74.89 -26.44 -18.23
C VAL A 596 76.04 -25.44 -18.23
N THR A 597 75.86 -24.27 -17.59
CA THR A 597 76.91 -23.25 -17.47
C THR A 597 78.11 -23.77 -16.68
N PHE A 598 77.89 -24.49 -15.58
CA PHE A 598 78.95 -25.12 -14.79
C PHE A 598 79.74 -26.16 -15.60
N PHE A 599 79.06 -27.02 -16.38
CA PHE A 599 79.72 -27.99 -17.25
C PHE A 599 80.48 -27.32 -18.40
N LEU A 600 79.93 -26.27 -19.01
CA LEU A 600 80.62 -25.47 -20.02
C LEU A 600 81.89 -24.82 -19.46
N CYS A 601 81.80 -24.20 -18.26
CA CYS A 601 82.96 -23.65 -17.56
C CYS A 601 84.02 -24.73 -17.23
N LYS A 602 83.60 -25.92 -16.80
CA LYS A 602 84.52 -27.04 -16.50
C LYS A 602 85.19 -27.60 -17.77
N CYS A 603 84.49 -27.63 -18.90
CA CYS A 603 85.05 -27.99 -20.21
C CYS A 603 86.02 -26.91 -20.75
N LEU A 604 85.72 -25.63 -20.53
CA LEU A 604 86.61 -24.52 -20.85
C LEU A 604 87.88 -24.52 -19.98
N LEU A 605 87.76 -24.79 -18.67
CA LEU A 605 88.89 -24.92 -17.75
C LEU A 605 89.78 -26.14 -18.03
N ARG A 606 89.21 -27.24 -18.57
CA ARG A 606 90.00 -28.40 -19.05
C ARG A 606 90.75 -28.15 -20.37
N ARG A 607 90.44 -27.06 -21.08
CA ARG A 607 91.13 -26.65 -22.32
C ARG A 607 92.20 -25.58 -22.11
N ILE A 608 92.52 -25.21 -20.87
CA ILE A 608 93.66 -24.35 -20.57
C ILE A 608 94.92 -25.23 -20.48
N PRO A 609 95.89 -25.13 -21.41
CA PRO A 609 97.18 -25.77 -21.24
C PRO A 609 97.91 -25.08 -20.08
N SER A 610 98.44 -25.87 -19.15
CA SER A 610 99.42 -25.42 -18.17
C SER A 610 100.67 -24.94 -18.90
N ALA A 611 100.80 -23.64 -19.13
CA ALA A 611 102.01 -23.04 -19.65
C ALA A 611 102.28 -21.68 -19.00
N LEU A 612 103.57 -21.50 -18.68
CA LEU A 612 104.33 -20.35 -18.18
C LEU A 612 104.48 -20.20 -16.65
N THR A 613 105.61 -20.59 -16.03
CA THR A 613 107.02 -20.07 -16.06
C THR A 613 107.25 -18.74 -15.33
N LEU A 614 108.24 -18.75 -14.42
CA LEU A 614 109.34 -17.77 -14.19
C LEU A 614 109.86 -17.92 -12.74
N ARG A 615 110.94 -18.65 -12.46
CA ARG A 615 112.36 -18.26 -12.61
C ARG A 615 112.67 -16.87 -12.01
N LYS A 616 113.17 -16.85 -10.76
CA LYS A 616 114.07 -15.81 -10.26
C LYS A 616 115.36 -16.48 -9.75
N ARG A 617 116.49 -15.93 -10.19
CA ARG A 617 117.85 -16.50 -10.19
C ARG A 617 118.74 -15.70 -9.22
N ARG A 618 119.59 -16.40 -8.46
CA ARG A 618 120.93 -16.04 -7.89
C ARG A 618 121.07 -16.64 -6.48
N VAL A 619 122.20 -17.12 -5.96
CA VAL A 619 123.61 -17.37 -6.33
C VAL A 619 124.15 -18.17 -5.12
N THR A 620 124.85 -19.29 -5.28
CA THR A 620 126.30 -19.53 -4.99
C THR A 620 126.57 -21.00 -5.42
N ASN A 621 127.44 -21.39 -6.35
CA ASN A 621 128.89 -21.24 -6.61
C ASN A 621 129.80 -22.05 -5.66
N GLU A 622 130.38 -23.15 -6.17
CA GLU A 622 131.73 -23.74 -5.95
C GLU A 622 131.78 -25.11 -6.71
N ARG A 623 132.62 -25.29 -7.76
CA ARG A 623 133.99 -25.90 -7.80
C ARG A 623 134.00 -27.30 -7.16
N GLU A 624 134.40 -28.40 -7.79
CA GLU A 624 135.43 -28.73 -8.81
C GLU A 624 134.94 -29.77 -9.83
#